data_AF-A0A2A2G0P1-F1
#
_entry.id   AF-A0A2A2G0P1-F1
#
_cell.length_a   1.000
_cell.length_b   1.000
_cell.length_c   1.000
_cell.angle_alpha   90.00
_cell.angle_beta   90.00
_cell.angle_gamma   90.00
#
_symmetry.space_group_name_H-M   'P 1'
#
loop_
_entity.id
_entity.type
_entity.pdbx_description
1 polymer ?
#
loop_
_entity_poly.entity_id
_entity_poly.type
_entity_poly.pdbx_seq_one_letter_code
_entity_poly.pdbx_strand_id
1 'polypeptide(L)'
;MTTIAHTLATGTTVLTLLAAPQAATAAPAAEVVELGAPLAQAHAHNDYEHDRPLLDALEHGFTSVEADVWLVEGELRVAHDAWELADAPTLEEAYLDPLAELVSPNGKQLYPGYDGDFQLLIDIKSEGPATWAAIEEELAEHKKFMTSYHQGQVKDRAVEAVISGNRPLGDMQAAKTRYSFYDGRSTDLGSGADPEFMPLVSENWTQLFTWQGVGEMPAAEREALHDYVEQAHAAGYRVRFWATNDIAGQARENLWSELQAAGVDHINTDDLPGLQEFLAR
;
A
#
# COMPACT_ATOMS: atom_id res chain seq x y z
N MET A 1 -96.12 5.12 11.69
CA MET A 1 -96.16 3.70 11.26
C MET A 1 -95.76 3.73 9.79
N THR A 2 -94.59 3.31 9.32
CA THR A 2 -93.54 2.42 9.82
C THR A 2 -92.25 2.83 9.10
N THR A 3 -91.17 3.06 9.84
CA THR A 3 -89.85 3.42 9.30
C THR A 3 -89.13 2.14 8.87
N ILE A 4 -88.68 2.03 7.62
CA ILE A 4 -87.82 0.95 7.14
C ILE A 4 -86.42 1.53 6.92
N ALA A 5 -85.48 1.11 7.76
CA ALA A 5 -84.06 1.42 7.65
C ALA A 5 -83.42 0.47 6.62
N HIS A 6 -82.73 1.04 5.63
CA HIS A 6 -81.83 0.29 4.76
C HIS A 6 -80.42 0.34 5.34
N THR A 7 -79.91 -0.81 5.78
CA THR A 7 -78.53 -1.02 6.21
C THR A 7 -77.67 -1.32 4.98
N LEU A 8 -76.75 -0.42 4.62
CA LEU A 8 -75.66 -0.74 3.69
C LEU A 8 -74.51 -1.36 4.49
N ALA A 9 -74.17 -2.61 4.17
CA ALA A 9 -72.96 -3.27 4.66
C ALA A 9 -71.83 -3.02 3.66
N THR A 10 -70.81 -2.26 4.05
CA THR A 10 -69.55 -2.12 3.30
C THR A 10 -68.60 -3.24 3.72
N GLY A 11 -68.35 -4.20 2.83
CA GLY A 11 -67.36 -5.26 3.01
C GLY A 11 -65.95 -4.73 2.77
N THR A 12 -65.14 -4.64 3.83
CA THR A 12 -63.71 -4.33 3.73
C THR A 12 -62.94 -5.61 3.40
N THR A 13 -62.35 -5.68 2.21
CA THR A 13 -61.45 -6.78 1.83
C THR A 13 -60.05 -6.46 2.37
N VAL A 14 -59.57 -7.24 3.35
CA VAL A 14 -58.20 -7.15 3.86
C VAL A 14 -57.31 -7.99 2.96
N LEU A 15 -56.43 -7.33 2.21
CA LEU A 15 -55.41 -7.99 1.38
C LEU A 15 -54.17 -8.22 2.25
N THR A 16 -53.98 -9.44 2.76
CA THR A 16 -52.73 -9.85 3.42
C THR A 16 -51.65 -10.08 2.37
N LEU A 17 -50.70 -9.16 2.26
CA LEU A 17 -49.46 -9.36 1.52
C LEU A 17 -48.56 -10.33 2.30
N LEU A 18 -48.37 -11.53 1.78
CA LEU A 18 -47.34 -12.45 2.24
C LEU A 18 -45.98 -11.96 1.70
N ALA A 19 -45.11 -11.49 2.59
CA ALA A 19 -43.73 -11.17 2.25
C ALA A 19 -42.99 -12.46 1.87
N ALA A 20 -42.41 -12.50 0.67
CA ALA A 20 -41.54 -13.60 0.26
C ALA A 20 -40.22 -13.55 1.06
N PRO A 21 -39.66 -14.68 1.49
CA PRO A 21 -38.38 -14.70 2.18
C PRO A 21 -37.29 -14.21 1.22
N GLN A 22 -36.56 -13.19 1.65
CA GLN A 22 -35.40 -12.67 0.94
C GLN A 22 -34.28 -13.70 1.07
N ALA A 23 -33.82 -14.24 -0.07
CA ALA A 23 -32.71 -15.18 -0.09
C ALA A 23 -31.45 -14.45 0.42
N ALA A 24 -30.89 -14.94 1.52
CA ALA A 24 -29.58 -14.49 1.97
C ALA A 24 -28.55 -14.90 0.91
N THR A 25 -27.93 -13.91 0.27
CA THR A 25 -26.74 -14.13 -0.55
C THR A 25 -25.64 -14.65 0.37
N ALA A 26 -25.14 -15.85 0.09
CA ALA A 26 -23.95 -16.35 0.77
C ALA A 26 -22.80 -15.35 0.55
N ALA A 27 -22.05 -15.05 1.61
CA ALA A 27 -20.81 -14.28 1.48
C ALA A 27 -19.90 -14.99 0.46
N PRO A 28 -19.19 -14.25 -0.41
CA PRO A 28 -18.18 -14.86 -1.27
C PRO A 28 -17.20 -15.66 -0.39
N ALA A 29 -16.80 -16.84 -0.87
CA ALA A 29 -15.76 -17.60 -0.19
C ALA A 29 -14.47 -16.77 -0.21
N ALA A 30 -13.76 -16.70 0.93
CA ALA A 30 -12.44 -16.07 1.00
C ALA A 30 -11.57 -16.63 -0.13
N GLU A 31 -10.97 -15.74 -0.91
CA GLU A 31 -10.15 -16.14 -2.04
C GLU A 31 -8.91 -16.86 -1.53
N VAL A 32 -8.60 -18.02 -2.11
CA VAL A 32 -7.46 -18.84 -1.65
C VAL A 32 -6.19 -18.23 -2.22
N VAL A 33 -5.32 -17.73 -1.35
CA VAL A 33 -4.01 -17.13 -1.70
C VAL A 33 -2.91 -18.12 -1.32
N GLU A 34 -2.06 -18.47 -2.27
CA GLU A 34 -0.86 -19.27 -2.04
C GLU A 34 0.36 -18.34 -2.00
N LEU A 35 0.80 -17.97 -0.79
CA LEU A 35 1.91 -17.03 -0.61
C LEU A 35 3.20 -17.53 -1.29
N GLY A 36 3.84 -16.64 -2.05
CA GLY A 36 5.15 -16.88 -2.65
C GLY A 36 6.28 -16.93 -1.63
N ALA A 37 7.49 -17.27 -2.08
CA ALA A 37 8.68 -17.13 -1.27
C ALA A 37 9.03 -15.63 -1.12
N PRO A 38 9.24 -15.10 0.09
CA PRO A 38 9.44 -13.67 0.29
C PRO A 38 10.71 -13.15 -0.40
N LEU A 39 10.54 -12.12 -1.21
CA LEU A 39 11.57 -11.41 -1.95
C LEU A 39 11.74 -10.03 -1.35
N ALA A 40 12.68 -9.91 -0.40
CA ALA A 40 12.90 -8.69 0.39
C ALA A 40 13.09 -7.41 -0.46
N GLN A 41 13.61 -7.55 -1.68
CA GLN A 41 13.86 -6.42 -2.59
C GLN A 41 12.69 -6.07 -3.52
N ALA A 42 11.61 -6.84 -3.53
CA ALA A 42 10.54 -6.67 -4.50
C ALA A 42 9.48 -5.67 -4.00
N HIS A 43 9.21 -4.64 -4.82
CA HIS A 43 8.18 -3.64 -4.58
C HIS A 43 7.21 -3.54 -5.76
N ALA A 44 5.93 -3.80 -5.48
CA ALA A 44 4.84 -3.76 -6.45
C ALA A 44 4.38 -2.31 -6.56
N HIS A 45 4.79 -1.68 -7.65
CA HIS A 45 4.39 -0.32 -7.97
C HIS A 45 3.01 -0.35 -8.60
N ASN A 46 2.21 0.68 -8.31
CA ASN A 46 0.83 0.76 -8.78
C ASN A 46 0.04 -0.54 -8.52
N ASP A 47 0.23 -1.17 -7.35
CA ASP A 47 -0.30 -2.51 -7.07
C ASP A 47 -1.83 -2.59 -7.19
N TYR A 48 -2.50 -1.45 -6.96
CA TYR A 48 -3.94 -1.25 -7.12
C TYR A 48 -4.43 -1.33 -8.58
N GLU A 49 -3.53 -1.32 -9.57
CA GLU A 49 -3.87 -1.50 -10.99
C GLU A 49 -3.86 -2.98 -11.42
N HIS A 50 -3.43 -3.90 -10.56
CA HIS A 50 -3.49 -5.34 -10.81
C HIS A 50 -4.92 -5.90 -10.66
N ASP A 51 -5.15 -7.08 -11.25
CA ASP A 51 -6.47 -7.74 -11.23
C ASP A 51 -6.90 -8.07 -9.79
N ARG A 52 -5.94 -8.49 -8.95
CA ARG A 52 -6.15 -8.72 -7.51
C ARG A 52 -5.06 -7.98 -6.71
N PRO A 53 -5.28 -6.69 -6.42
CA PRO A 53 -4.36 -5.90 -5.59
C PRO A 53 -4.02 -6.62 -4.29
N LEU A 54 -2.80 -6.43 -3.82
CA LEU A 54 -2.11 -7.14 -2.75
C LEU A 54 -1.89 -8.63 -3.04
N LEU A 55 -2.93 -9.38 -3.40
CA LEU A 55 -2.89 -10.83 -3.48
C LEU A 55 -1.94 -11.31 -4.57
N ASP A 56 -1.99 -10.71 -5.76
CA ASP A 56 -1.08 -11.05 -6.84
C ASP A 56 0.38 -10.78 -6.44
N ALA A 57 0.67 -9.65 -5.79
CA ALA A 57 2.01 -9.34 -5.27
C ALA A 57 2.47 -10.36 -4.23
N LEU A 58 1.58 -10.76 -3.30
CA LEU A 58 1.89 -11.74 -2.27
C LEU A 58 2.15 -13.15 -2.83
N GLU A 59 1.40 -13.57 -3.85
CA GLU A 59 1.65 -14.83 -4.57
C GLU A 59 3.01 -14.81 -5.29
N HIS A 60 3.46 -13.64 -5.73
CA HIS A 60 4.80 -13.46 -6.30
C HIS A 60 5.91 -13.29 -5.25
N GLY A 61 5.55 -13.22 -3.96
CA GLY A 61 6.50 -13.11 -2.85
C GLY A 61 6.95 -11.69 -2.54
N PHE A 62 6.27 -10.67 -3.06
CA PHE A 62 6.65 -9.28 -2.84
C PHE A 62 6.49 -8.89 -1.36
N THR A 63 7.47 -8.16 -0.84
CA THR A 63 7.46 -7.68 0.55
C THR A 63 7.15 -6.20 0.66
N SER A 64 6.86 -5.52 -0.45
CA SER A 64 6.34 -4.17 -0.44
C SER A 64 5.35 -3.93 -1.59
N VAL A 65 4.32 -3.13 -1.34
CA VAL A 65 3.31 -2.71 -2.33
C VAL A 65 3.04 -1.21 -2.18
N GLU A 66 2.52 -0.58 -3.23
CA GLU A 66 2.12 0.83 -3.25
C GLU A 66 0.62 1.01 -3.51
N ALA A 67 -0.02 1.89 -2.73
CA ALA A 67 -1.40 2.31 -2.91
C ALA A 67 -1.50 3.84 -3.08
N ASP A 68 -2.09 4.28 -4.21
CA ASP A 68 -2.42 5.70 -4.45
C ASP A 68 -3.72 6.05 -3.73
N VAL A 69 -3.67 6.88 -2.68
CA VAL A 69 -4.79 7.11 -1.78
C VAL A 69 -5.32 8.54 -1.85
N TRP A 70 -6.64 8.63 -1.96
CA TRP A 70 -7.42 9.86 -1.96
C TRP A 70 -8.42 9.86 -0.80
N LEU A 71 -8.55 11.00 -0.12
CA LEU A 71 -9.64 11.23 0.82
C LEU A 71 -10.85 11.84 0.09
N VAL A 72 -11.95 11.10 0.02
CA VAL A 72 -13.19 11.50 -0.65
C VAL A 72 -14.35 11.36 0.32
N GLU A 73 -14.97 12.47 0.71
CA GLU A 73 -16.14 12.49 1.61
C GLU A 73 -15.94 11.73 2.96
N GLY A 74 -14.69 11.58 3.40
CA GLY A 74 -14.33 10.88 4.64
C GLY A 74 -13.87 9.44 4.44
N GLU A 75 -13.90 8.92 3.22
CA GLU A 75 -13.45 7.57 2.85
C GLU A 75 -12.09 7.64 2.14
N LEU A 76 -11.22 6.67 2.43
CA LEU A 76 -9.92 6.52 1.79
C LEU A 76 -10.07 5.60 0.58
N ARG A 77 -10.07 6.19 -0.61
CA ARG A 77 -10.26 5.48 -1.90
C ARG A 77 -8.92 5.26 -2.58
N VAL A 78 -8.73 4.10 -3.20
CA VAL A 78 -7.48 3.75 -3.89
C VAL A 78 -7.64 3.89 -5.40
N ALA A 79 -6.92 4.83 -6.01
CA ALA A 79 -6.95 5.07 -7.45
C ALA A 79 -5.76 5.92 -7.90
N HIS A 80 -5.32 5.75 -9.14
CA HIS A 80 -4.29 6.61 -9.71
C HIS A 80 -4.83 8.02 -9.97
N ASP A 81 -5.97 8.08 -10.67
CA ASP A 81 -6.57 9.32 -11.11
C ASP A 81 -7.90 9.63 -10.41
N ALA A 82 -8.16 10.93 -10.22
CA ALA A 82 -9.38 11.39 -9.56
C ALA A 82 -10.70 10.99 -10.26
N TRP A 83 -10.66 10.63 -11.55
CA TRP A 83 -11.86 10.22 -12.30
C TRP A 83 -12.27 8.77 -12.06
N GLU A 84 -11.41 7.96 -11.45
CA GLU A 84 -11.65 6.55 -11.11
C GLU A 84 -12.33 6.39 -9.74
N LEU A 85 -12.31 7.45 -8.91
CA LEU A 85 -12.69 7.42 -7.49
C LEU A 85 -14.13 6.99 -7.20
N ALA A 86 -15.05 7.15 -8.14
CA ALA A 86 -16.47 6.85 -7.91
C ALA A 86 -16.73 5.35 -7.66
N ASP A 87 -15.94 4.48 -8.30
CA ASP A 87 -16.09 3.02 -8.23
C ASP A 87 -14.84 2.34 -7.62
N ALA A 88 -13.85 3.11 -7.20
CA ALA A 88 -12.61 2.64 -6.60
C ALA A 88 -12.86 1.96 -5.24
N PRO A 89 -12.17 0.84 -4.92
CA PRO A 89 -12.24 0.24 -3.59
C PRO A 89 -11.66 1.17 -2.53
N THR A 90 -12.03 0.96 -1.27
CA THR A 90 -11.36 1.65 -0.16
C THR A 90 -9.98 1.05 0.12
N LEU A 91 -9.12 1.79 0.83
CA LEU A 91 -7.84 1.29 1.32
C LEU A 91 -8.03 0.06 2.22
N GLU A 92 -9.06 0.08 3.07
CA GLU A 92 -9.45 -1.05 3.89
C GLU A 92 -9.82 -2.28 3.06
N GLU A 93 -10.73 -2.14 2.09
CA GLU A 93 -11.19 -3.23 1.22
C GLU A 93 -10.06 -3.84 0.39
N ALA A 94 -9.18 -3.00 -0.17
CA ALA A 94 -8.12 -3.44 -1.07
C ALA A 94 -6.90 -4.01 -0.34
N TYR A 95 -6.57 -3.53 0.86
CA TYR A 95 -5.32 -3.88 1.54
C TYR A 95 -5.49 -4.33 3.00
N LEU A 96 -6.18 -3.57 3.84
CA LEU A 96 -6.13 -3.81 5.30
C LEU A 96 -6.94 -5.05 5.71
N ASP A 97 -8.13 -5.25 5.14
CA ASP A 97 -8.94 -6.44 5.40
C ASP A 97 -8.23 -7.72 4.92
N PRO A 98 -7.74 -7.81 3.66
CA PRO A 98 -6.95 -8.96 3.22
C PRO A 98 -5.69 -9.21 4.06
N LEU A 99 -4.95 -8.16 4.45
CA LEU A 99 -3.80 -8.30 5.35
C LEU A 99 -4.21 -8.87 6.71
N ALA A 100 -5.33 -8.41 7.29
CA ALA A 100 -5.82 -8.87 8.58
C ALA A 100 -6.15 -10.38 8.58
N GLU A 101 -6.58 -10.92 7.44
CA GLU A 101 -6.85 -12.35 7.26
C GLU A 101 -5.56 -13.19 7.11
N LEU A 102 -4.52 -12.63 6.48
CA LEU A 102 -3.29 -13.34 6.15
C LEU A 102 -2.24 -13.30 7.26
N VAL A 103 -2.21 -12.24 8.08
CA VAL A 103 -1.22 -12.10 9.15
C VAL A 103 -1.36 -13.19 10.21
N SER A 104 -0.21 -13.69 10.66
CA SER A 104 -0.12 -14.65 11.76
C SER A 104 -0.92 -14.21 13.01
N PRO A 105 -1.41 -15.14 13.85
CA PRO A 105 -2.26 -14.81 14.99
C PRO A 105 -1.65 -13.80 15.98
N ASN A 106 -0.32 -13.74 16.10
CA ASN A 106 0.40 -12.77 16.94
C ASN A 106 0.62 -11.41 16.26
N GLY A 107 0.27 -11.27 14.98
CA GLY A 107 0.40 -10.07 14.17
C GLY A 107 1.84 -9.68 13.85
N LYS A 108 2.78 -10.63 13.85
CA LYS A 108 4.22 -10.37 13.68
C LYS A 108 4.79 -10.81 12.34
N GLN A 109 4.08 -11.66 11.62
CA GLN A 109 4.52 -12.19 10.33
C GLN A 109 3.35 -12.21 9.36
N LEU A 110 3.61 -11.77 8.13
CA LEU A 110 2.72 -11.98 6.98
C LEU A 110 3.11 -13.28 6.28
N TYR A 111 4.38 -13.41 5.89
CA TYR A 111 4.94 -14.64 5.34
C TYR A 111 5.39 -15.59 6.46
N PRO A 112 4.94 -16.87 6.47
CA PRO A 112 5.37 -17.84 7.48
C PRO A 112 6.89 -18.03 7.52
N GLY A 113 7.51 -17.79 8.67
CA GLY A 113 8.95 -17.98 8.86
C GLY A 113 9.84 -16.90 8.23
N TYR A 114 9.25 -15.83 7.71
CA TYR A 114 9.97 -14.61 7.32
C TYR A 114 10.04 -13.67 8.54
N ASP A 115 11.24 -13.20 8.85
CA ASP A 115 11.49 -12.28 9.97
C ASP A 115 11.55 -10.81 9.54
N GLY A 116 11.40 -10.52 8.24
CA GLY A 116 11.31 -9.15 7.74
C GLY A 116 9.88 -8.62 7.74
N ASP A 117 9.76 -7.30 7.65
CA ASP A 117 8.46 -6.62 7.61
C ASP A 117 7.90 -6.58 6.18
N PHE A 118 6.59 -6.44 6.06
CA PHE A 118 5.91 -6.10 4.82
C PHE A 118 5.62 -4.59 4.79
N GLN A 119 6.05 -3.89 3.74
CA GLN A 119 5.81 -2.44 3.62
C GLN A 119 4.59 -2.12 2.76
N LEU A 120 3.61 -1.44 3.35
CA LEU A 120 2.52 -0.79 2.62
C LEU A 120 2.90 0.69 2.39
N LEU A 121 3.34 1.04 1.18
CA LEU A 121 3.61 2.42 0.80
C LEU A 121 2.29 3.10 0.42
N ILE A 122 1.89 4.13 1.15
CA ILE A 122 0.65 4.86 0.92
C ILE A 122 1.00 6.21 0.30
N ASP A 123 0.76 6.38 -1.00
CA ASP A 123 1.03 7.62 -1.71
C ASP A 123 -0.20 8.55 -1.67
N ILE A 124 -0.14 9.60 -0.84
CA ILE A 124 -1.26 10.52 -0.68
C ILE A 124 -1.38 11.42 -1.92
N LYS A 125 -2.49 11.30 -2.65
CA LYS A 125 -2.80 12.12 -3.84
C LYS A 125 -3.65 13.35 -3.55
N SER A 126 -4.42 13.33 -2.45
CA SER A 126 -5.23 14.47 -1.96
C SER A 126 -4.47 15.36 -0.98
N GLU A 127 -5.17 16.27 -0.28
CA GLU A 127 -4.57 17.19 0.68
C GLU A 127 -3.96 16.42 1.87
N GLY A 128 -2.67 16.69 2.15
CA GLY A 128 -1.84 15.87 3.04
C GLY A 128 -2.38 15.73 4.47
N PRO A 129 -2.44 16.81 5.27
CA PRO A 129 -2.89 16.78 6.65
C PRO A 129 -4.22 16.05 6.90
N ALA A 130 -5.27 16.37 6.12
CA ALA A 130 -6.58 15.73 6.31
C ALA A 130 -6.56 14.25 5.92
N THR A 131 -5.90 13.91 4.81
CA THR A 131 -5.83 12.52 4.32
C THR A 131 -4.99 11.65 5.26
N TRP A 132 -3.83 12.16 5.70
CA TRP A 132 -2.98 11.46 6.66
C TRP A 132 -3.69 11.22 7.99
N ALA A 133 -4.45 12.18 8.51
CA ALA A 133 -5.24 11.99 9.73
C ALA A 133 -6.26 10.85 9.59
N ALA A 134 -6.96 10.78 8.44
CA ALA A 134 -7.87 9.68 8.15
C ALA A 134 -7.14 8.32 8.03
N ILE A 135 -5.97 8.29 7.37
CA ILE A 135 -5.13 7.08 7.27
C ILE A 135 -4.74 6.60 8.68
N GLU A 136 -4.30 7.50 9.55
CA GLU A 136 -3.93 7.16 10.92
C GLU A 136 -5.09 6.59 11.74
N GLU A 137 -6.30 7.12 11.55
CA GLU A 137 -7.51 6.59 12.19
C GLU A 137 -7.80 5.17 11.71
N GLU A 138 -7.79 4.93 10.40
CA GLU A 138 -8.05 3.61 9.81
C GLU A 138 -6.98 2.58 10.21
N LEU A 139 -5.69 2.91 10.08
CA LEU A 139 -4.60 2.02 10.51
C LEU A 139 -4.64 1.69 12.02
N ALA A 140 -5.16 2.59 12.85
CA ALA A 140 -5.32 2.35 14.29
C ALA A 140 -6.39 1.29 14.61
N GLU A 141 -7.39 1.11 13.74
CA GLU A 141 -8.38 0.03 13.83
C GLU A 141 -7.70 -1.34 13.63
N HIS A 142 -6.65 -1.35 12.80
CA HIS A 142 -5.84 -2.51 12.43
C HIS A 142 -4.55 -2.70 13.26
N LYS A 143 -4.41 -2.02 14.40
CA LYS A 143 -3.21 -2.01 15.30
C LYS A 143 -2.66 -3.37 15.77
N LYS A 144 -3.37 -4.47 15.53
CA LYS A 144 -2.90 -5.82 15.87
C LYS A 144 -1.68 -6.20 15.03
N PHE A 145 -1.63 -5.78 13.78
CA PHE A 145 -0.59 -6.12 12.81
C PHE A 145 0.11 -4.91 12.17
N MET A 146 -0.29 -3.69 12.50
CA MET A 146 0.40 -2.47 12.08
C MET A 146 1.56 -2.08 13.02
N THR A 147 2.74 -1.87 12.45
CA THR A 147 3.88 -1.26 13.13
C THR A 147 3.50 0.16 13.52
N SER A 148 3.90 0.58 14.71
CA SER A 148 3.45 1.85 15.27
C SER A 148 4.55 2.52 16.07
N TYR A 149 4.47 3.84 16.17
CA TYR A 149 5.30 4.64 17.04
C TYR A 149 4.44 5.25 18.15
N HIS A 150 4.96 5.23 19.38
CA HIS A 150 4.36 5.92 20.51
C HIS A 150 5.45 6.51 21.42
N GLN A 151 5.53 7.84 21.48
CA GLN A 151 6.40 8.61 22.39
C GLN A 151 7.87 8.15 22.42
N GLY A 152 8.49 8.03 21.24
CA GLY A 152 9.91 7.66 21.11
C GLY A 152 10.16 6.15 21.13
N GLN A 153 9.12 5.35 20.90
CA GLN A 153 9.24 3.90 20.83
C GLN A 153 8.49 3.36 19.62
N VAL A 154 9.20 2.63 18.77
CA VAL A 154 8.61 1.82 17.70
C VAL A 154 8.19 0.46 18.26
N LYS A 155 7.03 -0.01 17.81
CA LYS A 155 6.49 -1.33 18.08
C LYS A 155 6.25 -2.04 16.76
N ASP A 156 7.21 -2.87 16.39
CA ASP A 156 7.18 -3.65 15.15
C ASP A 156 6.00 -4.61 15.11
N ARG A 157 5.46 -4.84 13.92
CA ARG A 157 4.43 -5.80 13.57
C ARG A 157 4.62 -6.26 12.12
N ALA A 158 3.75 -7.12 11.64
CA ALA A 158 3.85 -7.69 10.30
C ALA A 158 3.88 -6.64 9.18
N VAL A 159 3.20 -5.49 9.36
CA VAL A 159 3.02 -4.48 8.31
C VAL A 159 3.53 -3.12 8.79
N GLU A 160 4.44 -2.51 8.03
CA GLU A 160 4.89 -1.12 8.22
C GLU A 160 4.27 -0.23 7.13
N ALA A 161 3.42 0.72 7.52
CA ALA A 161 2.89 1.71 6.60
C ALA A 161 3.87 2.88 6.46
N VAL A 162 4.17 3.30 5.23
CA VAL A 162 5.04 4.45 4.96
C VAL A 162 4.30 5.43 4.06
N ILE A 163 4.24 6.71 4.45
CA ILE A 163 3.52 7.76 3.72
C ILE A 163 4.44 8.36 2.66
N SER A 164 4.01 8.30 1.40
CA SER A 164 4.55 8.96 0.21
C SER A 164 3.57 10.05 -0.29
N GLY A 165 3.87 10.67 -1.44
CA GLY A 165 3.03 11.71 -2.05
C GLY A 165 3.03 13.01 -1.24
N ASN A 166 1.84 13.55 -1.01
CA ASN A 166 1.57 14.77 -0.25
C ASN A 166 1.75 14.56 1.27
N ARG A 167 2.98 14.28 1.70
CA ARG A 167 3.36 13.94 3.08
C ARG A 167 3.35 15.18 4.01
N PRO A 168 2.46 15.26 5.03
CA PRO A 168 2.41 16.40 5.94
C PRO A 168 3.50 16.32 7.03
N LEU A 169 4.74 16.64 6.66
CA LEU A 169 5.94 16.50 7.52
C LEU A 169 5.75 17.06 8.93
N GLY A 170 5.23 18.29 9.05
CA GLY A 170 5.06 18.96 10.33
C GLY A 170 4.05 18.26 11.25
N ASP A 171 2.94 17.78 10.70
CA ASP A 171 1.91 17.07 11.45
C ASP A 171 2.42 15.70 11.91
N MET A 172 3.09 14.97 11.01
CA MET A 172 3.68 13.66 11.31
C MET A 172 4.76 13.75 12.40
N GLN A 173 5.63 14.78 12.35
CA GLN A 173 6.66 15.00 13.37
C GLN A 173 6.08 15.42 14.73
N ALA A 174 4.98 16.16 14.74
CA ALA A 174 4.32 16.61 15.97
C ALA A 174 3.53 15.49 16.67
N ALA A 175 3.21 14.41 15.96
CA ALA A 175 2.41 13.31 16.44
C ALA A 175 3.12 12.50 17.53
N LYS A 176 2.44 12.30 18.66
CA LYS A 176 2.97 11.46 19.76
C LYS A 176 2.71 9.98 19.54
N THR A 177 1.70 9.65 18.74
CA THR A 177 1.33 8.32 18.33
C THR A 177 1.12 8.36 16.83
N ARG A 178 1.67 7.38 16.12
CA ARG A 178 1.42 7.19 14.69
C ARG A 178 1.49 5.71 14.32
N TYR A 179 0.75 5.31 13.30
CA TYR A 179 0.75 3.98 12.69
C TYR A 179 1.42 3.96 11.32
N SER A 180 1.92 5.13 10.87
CA SER A 180 2.70 5.28 9.66
C SER A 180 4.03 6.00 9.88
N PHE A 181 4.92 5.80 8.91
CA PHE A 181 6.27 6.34 8.87
C PHE A 181 6.46 7.23 7.64
N TYR A 182 7.59 7.94 7.56
CA TYR A 182 7.82 8.94 6.52
C TYR A 182 8.70 8.38 5.40
N ASP A 183 8.25 8.50 4.15
CA ASP A 183 9.11 8.32 2.99
C ASP A 183 9.82 9.65 2.70
N GLY A 184 11.15 9.72 2.82
CA GLY A 184 11.96 10.89 2.51
C GLY A 184 12.22 11.09 1.02
N ARG A 185 12.89 12.18 0.65
CA ARG A 185 13.43 12.44 -0.70
C ARG A 185 14.95 12.59 -0.67
N SER A 186 15.57 12.64 -1.85
CA SER A 186 17.03 12.84 -1.96
C SER A 186 17.52 14.08 -1.21
N THR A 187 16.70 15.13 -1.13
CA THR A 187 17.00 16.37 -0.38
C THR A 187 17.01 16.19 1.14
N ASP A 188 16.44 15.10 1.65
CA ASP A 188 16.43 14.77 3.07
C ASP A 188 17.66 13.95 3.47
N LEU A 189 18.47 13.48 2.51
CA LEU A 189 19.76 12.86 2.81
C LEU A 189 20.68 13.86 3.50
N GLY A 190 21.29 13.40 4.61
CA GLY A 190 22.13 14.26 5.46
C GLY A 190 21.36 15.23 6.37
N SER A 191 20.02 15.21 6.38
CA SER A 191 19.21 16.00 7.32
C SER A 191 19.39 15.58 8.80
N GLY A 192 19.81 14.33 9.03
CA GLY A 192 19.89 13.73 10.36
C GLY A 192 18.51 13.37 10.95
N ALA A 193 17.49 13.20 10.10
CA ALA A 193 16.21 12.65 10.53
C ALA A 193 16.38 11.29 11.22
N ASP A 194 15.50 11.00 12.17
CA ASP A 194 15.51 9.71 12.86
C ASP A 194 15.05 8.62 11.87
N PRO A 195 15.79 7.50 11.67
CA PRO A 195 15.31 6.39 10.85
C PRO A 195 14.04 5.73 11.41
N GLU A 196 13.76 5.85 12.73
CA GLU A 196 12.47 5.47 13.30
C GLU A 196 11.34 6.43 12.86
N PHE A 197 11.66 7.62 12.33
CA PHE A 197 10.70 8.52 11.69
C PHE A 197 10.62 8.31 10.18
N MET A 198 11.79 8.28 9.52
CA MET A 198 11.96 8.22 8.09
C MET A 198 12.74 6.94 7.70
N PRO A 199 12.09 5.77 7.68
CA PRO A 199 12.75 4.49 7.42
C PRO A 199 13.06 4.27 5.92
N LEU A 200 12.51 5.11 5.05
CA LEU A 200 12.65 5.01 3.60
C LEU A 200 13.02 6.37 3.03
N VAL A 201 13.88 6.39 2.02
CA VAL A 201 14.08 7.54 1.13
C VAL A 201 13.84 7.08 -0.30
N SER A 202 12.79 7.62 -0.91
CA SER A 202 12.48 7.38 -2.32
C SER A 202 12.90 8.56 -3.19
N GLU A 203 13.29 8.31 -4.44
CA GLU A 203 13.47 9.39 -5.41
C GLU A 203 13.06 9.01 -6.83
N ASN A 204 12.69 10.00 -7.63
CA ASN A 204 12.50 9.83 -9.05
C ASN A 204 13.86 9.58 -9.72
N TRP A 205 14.03 8.41 -10.33
CA TRP A 205 15.25 8.00 -11.02
C TRP A 205 15.76 9.06 -12.00
N THR A 206 14.86 9.65 -12.80
CA THR A 206 15.20 10.62 -13.85
C THR A 206 15.60 12.00 -13.35
N GLN A 207 15.42 12.28 -12.05
CA GLN A 207 15.95 13.49 -11.42
C GLN A 207 17.43 13.37 -11.06
N LEU A 208 17.94 12.14 -10.89
CA LEU A 208 19.32 11.87 -10.48
C LEU A 208 20.16 11.30 -11.63
N PHE A 209 19.55 10.45 -12.46
CA PHE A 209 20.24 9.63 -13.44
C PHE A 209 19.61 9.76 -14.83
N THR A 210 20.45 9.65 -15.86
CA THR A 210 19.98 9.64 -17.26
C THR A 210 20.03 8.24 -17.86
N TRP A 211 20.80 7.32 -17.26
CA TRP A 211 20.91 5.97 -17.74
C TRP A 211 19.60 5.18 -17.58
N GLN A 212 19.18 4.50 -18.64
CA GLN A 212 17.91 3.77 -18.71
C GLN A 212 18.15 2.26 -18.88
N GLY A 213 19.31 1.75 -18.47
CA GLY A 213 19.69 0.34 -18.64
C GLY A 213 20.29 -0.02 -20.00
N VAL A 214 20.38 0.93 -20.94
CA VAL A 214 20.93 0.68 -22.28
C VAL A 214 22.44 0.82 -22.28
N GLY A 215 23.14 -0.24 -22.69
CA GLY A 215 24.60 -0.29 -22.69
C GLY A 215 25.18 -0.25 -21.28
N GLU A 216 26.47 0.06 -21.18
CA GLU A 216 27.14 0.22 -19.89
C GLU A 216 26.67 1.50 -19.19
N MET A 217 26.35 1.41 -17.89
CA MET A 217 26.06 2.60 -17.08
C MET A 217 27.28 3.54 -17.07
N PRO A 218 27.11 4.85 -17.34
CA PRO A 218 28.20 5.81 -17.23
C PRO A 218 28.85 5.73 -15.84
N ALA A 219 30.19 5.64 -15.79
CA ALA A 219 30.92 5.42 -14.55
C ALA A 219 30.60 6.46 -13.45
N ALA A 220 30.39 7.72 -13.82
CA ALA A 220 30.02 8.78 -12.89
C ALA A 220 28.59 8.62 -12.33
N GLU A 221 27.63 8.14 -13.14
CA GLU A 221 26.28 7.84 -12.63
C GLU A 221 26.30 6.61 -11.72
N ARG A 222 27.10 5.60 -12.06
CA ARG A 222 27.32 4.43 -11.21
C ARG A 222 27.90 4.82 -9.85
N GLU A 223 28.97 5.62 -9.83
CA GLU A 223 29.56 6.14 -8.59
C GLU A 223 28.52 6.91 -7.77
N ALA A 224 27.76 7.80 -8.40
CA ALA A 224 26.71 8.57 -7.72
C ALA A 224 25.57 7.68 -7.15
N LEU A 225 25.19 6.60 -7.82
CA LEU A 225 24.21 5.64 -7.31
C LEU A 225 24.72 4.94 -6.05
N HIS A 226 25.95 4.41 -6.09
CA HIS A 226 26.53 3.72 -4.94
C HIS A 226 26.74 4.69 -3.77
N ASP A 227 27.24 5.90 -4.02
CA ASP A 227 27.38 6.94 -3.00
C ASP A 227 26.03 7.33 -2.36
N TYR A 228 24.95 7.39 -3.16
CA TYR A 228 23.60 7.69 -2.66
C TYR A 228 23.12 6.60 -1.69
N VAL A 229 23.23 5.33 -2.10
CA VAL A 229 22.78 4.20 -1.30
C VAL A 229 23.62 4.07 -0.03
N GLU A 230 24.94 4.19 -0.13
CA GLU A 230 25.83 4.17 1.04
C GLU A 230 25.49 5.27 2.05
N GLN A 231 25.20 6.49 1.59
CA GLN A 231 24.79 7.59 2.48
C GLN A 231 23.45 7.33 3.16
N ALA A 232 22.47 6.77 2.44
CA ALA A 232 21.17 6.42 3.01
C ALA A 232 21.31 5.31 4.06
N HIS A 233 22.03 4.24 3.73
CA HIS A 233 22.28 3.13 4.65
C HIS A 233 23.08 3.54 5.88
N ALA A 234 24.06 4.44 5.74
CA ALA A 234 24.81 4.98 6.86
C ALA A 234 23.93 5.79 7.84
N ALA A 235 22.83 6.35 7.35
CA ALA A 235 21.81 7.03 8.15
C ALA A 235 20.68 6.10 8.65
N GLY A 236 20.68 4.83 8.22
CA GLY A 236 19.68 3.84 8.61
C GLY A 236 18.40 3.84 7.76
N TYR A 237 18.42 4.46 6.59
CA TYR A 237 17.27 4.51 5.69
C TYR A 237 17.37 3.45 4.60
N ARG A 238 16.24 2.84 4.25
CA ARG A 238 16.10 2.04 3.02
C ARG A 238 15.98 2.96 1.80
N VAL A 239 16.31 2.43 0.62
CA VAL A 239 16.26 3.17 -0.65
C VAL A 239 15.26 2.53 -1.62
N ARG A 240 14.48 3.39 -2.29
CA ARG A 240 13.63 3.05 -3.43
C ARG A 240 13.81 4.09 -4.53
N PHE A 241 13.73 3.68 -5.78
CA PHE A 241 13.59 4.61 -6.91
C PHE A 241 12.32 4.30 -7.69
N TRP A 242 11.62 5.36 -8.12
CA TRP A 242 10.48 5.27 -9.04
C TRP A 242 10.81 5.97 -10.36
N ALA A 243 9.94 5.84 -11.38
CA ALA A 243 10.22 6.30 -12.75
C ALA A 243 11.51 5.69 -13.36
N THR A 244 11.80 4.45 -12.98
CA THR A 244 12.81 3.60 -13.62
C THR A 244 12.32 3.08 -14.98
N ASN A 245 13.22 2.66 -15.86
CA ASN A 245 12.82 1.98 -17.10
C ASN A 245 12.27 0.58 -16.78
N ASP A 246 10.95 0.44 -16.76
CA ASP A 246 10.27 -0.83 -16.45
C ASP A 246 9.72 -1.57 -17.68
N ILE A 247 10.13 -1.16 -18.88
CA ILE A 247 9.76 -1.85 -20.12
C ILE A 247 10.52 -3.17 -20.22
N ALA A 248 9.78 -4.29 -20.32
CA ALA A 248 10.35 -5.63 -20.42
C ALA A 248 11.44 -5.75 -21.50
N GLY A 249 12.61 -6.25 -21.08
CA GLY A 249 13.75 -6.49 -21.95
C GLY A 249 15.09 -6.29 -21.25
N GLN A 250 16.18 -6.44 -22.02
CA GLN A 250 17.54 -6.40 -21.50
C GLN A 250 17.88 -5.10 -20.76
N ALA A 251 17.35 -3.97 -21.21
CA ALA A 251 17.62 -2.68 -20.57
C ALA A 251 17.07 -2.64 -19.15
N ARG A 252 15.84 -3.10 -18.93
CA ARG A 252 15.25 -3.23 -17.60
C ARG A 252 16.03 -4.20 -16.72
N GLU A 253 16.39 -5.39 -17.23
CA GLU A 253 17.19 -6.36 -16.47
C GLU A 253 18.57 -5.79 -16.08
N ASN A 254 19.20 -5.01 -16.96
CA ASN A 254 20.45 -4.31 -16.64
C ASN A 254 20.25 -3.28 -15.53
N LEU A 255 19.14 -2.53 -15.56
CA LEU A 255 18.80 -1.56 -14.53
C LEU A 255 18.56 -2.26 -13.19
N TRP A 256 17.74 -3.30 -13.14
CA TRP A 256 17.51 -4.11 -11.93
C TRP A 256 18.82 -4.71 -11.40
N SER A 257 19.70 -5.19 -12.28
CA SER A 257 21.02 -5.71 -11.88
C SER A 257 21.88 -4.63 -11.23
N GLU A 258 21.86 -3.41 -11.74
CA GLU A 258 22.62 -2.30 -11.16
C GLU A 258 22.03 -1.83 -9.83
N LEU A 259 20.70 -1.74 -9.73
CA LEU A 259 20.02 -1.41 -8.47
C LEU A 259 20.32 -2.46 -7.38
N GLN A 260 20.26 -3.74 -7.75
CA GLN A 260 20.63 -4.83 -6.84
C GLN A 260 22.12 -4.76 -6.45
N ALA A 261 23.01 -4.51 -7.41
CA ALA A 261 24.45 -4.39 -7.15
C ALA A 261 24.80 -3.20 -6.25
N ALA A 262 24.05 -2.09 -6.36
CA ALA A 262 24.18 -0.93 -5.49
C ALA A 262 23.56 -1.14 -4.09
N GLY A 263 22.79 -2.21 -3.89
CA GLY A 263 22.14 -2.49 -2.60
C GLY A 263 20.83 -1.74 -2.39
N VAL A 264 20.15 -1.31 -3.45
CA VAL A 264 18.82 -0.69 -3.34
C VAL A 264 17.85 -1.66 -2.68
N ASP A 265 17.15 -1.20 -1.64
CA ASP A 265 16.31 -2.03 -0.78
C ASP A 265 15.00 -2.43 -1.46
N HIS A 266 14.40 -1.57 -2.28
CA HIS A 266 13.15 -1.84 -2.98
C HIS A 266 13.28 -1.52 -4.48
N ILE A 267 13.23 -2.55 -5.31
CA ILE A 267 13.17 -2.46 -6.78
C ILE A 267 11.70 -2.37 -7.19
N ASN A 268 11.37 -1.23 -7.77
CA ASN A 268 10.03 -0.86 -8.22
C ASN A 268 9.70 -1.52 -9.57
N THR A 269 8.53 -2.16 -9.70
CA THR A 269 8.03 -2.68 -10.98
C THR A 269 6.51 -2.80 -11.00
N ASP A 270 5.93 -2.72 -12.21
CA ASP A 270 4.55 -3.12 -12.52
C ASP A 270 4.51 -4.58 -13.06
N ASP A 271 5.66 -5.23 -13.32
CA ASP A 271 5.78 -6.58 -13.85
C ASP A 271 6.15 -7.58 -12.74
N LEU A 272 5.15 -7.94 -11.91
CA LEU A 272 5.34 -8.85 -10.78
C LEU A 272 6.00 -10.18 -11.16
N PRO A 273 5.55 -10.90 -12.22
CA PRO A 273 6.20 -12.13 -12.65
C PRO A 273 7.64 -11.90 -13.11
N GLY A 274 7.88 -10.82 -13.85
CA GLY A 274 9.21 -10.50 -14.38
C GLY A 274 10.25 -10.25 -13.29
N LEU A 275 9.89 -9.47 -12.26
CA LEU A 275 10.81 -9.21 -11.14
C LEU A 275 10.97 -10.43 -10.24
N GLN A 276 9.91 -11.21 -10.02
CA GLN A 276 10.01 -12.49 -9.30
C GLN A 276 11.02 -13.42 -9.99
N GLU A 277 10.90 -13.60 -11.31
CA GLU A 277 11.83 -14.43 -12.06
C GLU A 277 13.26 -13.90 -11.97
N PHE A 278 13.46 -12.58 -12.06
CA PHE A 278 14.77 -11.96 -11.96
C PHE A 278 15.44 -12.18 -10.60
N LEU A 279 14.72 -11.95 -9.49
CA LEU A 279 15.25 -12.05 -8.13
C LEU A 279 15.44 -13.49 -7.65
N ALA A 280 14.77 -14.46 -8.28
CA ALA A 280 14.92 -15.88 -7.96
C ALA A 280 16.15 -16.57 -8.61
N ARG A 281 16.94 -15.83 -9.42
CA ARG A 281 18.10 -16.37 -10.17
C ARG A 281 19.34 -16.61 -9.30
#